data_AF-A0A538QAI5-F1
#
_entry.id   AF-A0A538QAI5-F1
#
_cell.length_a   1.000
_cell.length_b   1.000
_cell.length_c   1.000
_cell.angle_alpha   90.00
_cell.angle_beta   90.00
_cell.angle_gamma   90.00
#
_symmetry.space_group_name_H-M   'P 1'
#
loop_
_entity.id
_entity.type
_entity.pdbx_description
1 polymer ?
#
loop_
_entity_poly.entity_id
_entity_poly.type
_entity_poly.pdbx_seq_one_letter_code
_entity_poly.pdbx_strand_id
1 'polypeptide(L)'
;MSSDNPFTPAVSIEPLWRLLAIGLDPDKTVPDLYGAIHEGEPDVPLMVDGRIVFFTDPGRAAELIRQHGGTWATDPMEVDKPTLWCDVAQALHHLSAGGIDDSASVVDAVNVLLDLVKASGTKMVDSRRRALHSIADYCTTSKNLTKYLEEVGDHSSRELVDAVLWCVGAVVVNSRFL
;
A
#
# COMPACT_ATOMS: atom_id res chain seq x y z
N MET A 1 -47.88 -7.56 30.91
CA MET A 1 -47.36 -6.43 30.13
C MET A 1 -45.86 -6.36 30.36
N SER A 2 -45.09 -6.44 29.28
CA SER A 2 -43.72 -5.94 29.06
C SER A 2 -42.59 -6.47 29.95
N SER A 3 -41.40 -6.78 29.46
CA SER A 3 -40.87 -6.89 28.09
C SER A 3 -39.45 -7.41 28.27
N ASP A 4 -39.16 -8.62 27.78
CA ASP A 4 -37.80 -9.08 27.54
C ASP A 4 -37.18 -8.19 26.48
N ASN A 5 -36.11 -7.47 26.83
CA ASN A 5 -35.22 -6.86 25.85
C ASN A 5 -33.83 -7.45 26.08
N PRO A 6 -33.40 -8.47 25.31
CA PRO A 6 -32.01 -8.89 25.34
C PRO A 6 -31.20 -7.78 24.66
N PHE A 7 -30.37 -7.10 25.45
CA PHE A 7 -29.33 -6.21 24.94
C PHE A 7 -28.45 -7.03 24.00
N THR A 8 -28.68 -6.88 22.70
CA THR A 8 -27.77 -7.41 21.69
C THR A 8 -26.69 -6.34 21.58
N PRO A 9 -25.41 -6.61 21.92
CA PRO A 9 -24.36 -5.65 21.63
C PRO A 9 -24.37 -5.44 20.11
N ALA A 10 -24.47 -4.19 19.67
CA ALA A 10 -24.27 -3.85 18.28
C ALA A 10 -22.88 -4.37 17.90
N VAL A 11 -22.85 -5.39 17.04
CA VAL A 11 -21.61 -5.84 16.43
C VAL A 11 -21.13 -4.66 15.60
N SER A 12 -20.13 -3.94 16.10
CA SER A 12 -19.38 -2.98 15.30
C SER A 12 -18.67 -3.81 14.24
N ILE A 13 -19.25 -3.90 13.06
CA ILE A 13 -18.62 -4.57 11.93
C ILE A 13 -17.58 -3.57 11.45
N GLU A 14 -16.32 -3.78 11.82
CA GLU A 14 -15.20 -2.97 11.32
C GLU A 14 -15.29 -2.86 9.79
N PRO A 15 -14.99 -1.69 9.22
CA PRO A 15 -15.10 -1.49 7.78
C PRO A 15 -14.19 -2.48 7.06
N LEU A 16 -14.78 -3.38 6.26
CA LEU A 16 -14.07 -4.40 5.49
C LEU A 16 -13.05 -3.83 4.50
N TRP A 17 -13.08 -2.52 4.25
CA TRP A 17 -12.24 -1.83 3.29
C TRP A 17 -11.53 -0.65 3.95
N ARG A 18 -10.23 -0.52 3.69
CA ARG A 18 -9.35 0.56 4.17
C ARG A 18 -8.85 1.40 3.02
N LEU A 19 -8.61 2.69 3.29
CA LEU A 19 -8.02 3.61 2.33
C LEU A 19 -6.51 3.37 2.24
N LEU A 20 -6.04 3.11 1.02
CA LEU A 20 -4.64 3.17 0.65
C LEU A 20 -4.34 4.55 0.09
N ALA A 21 -3.33 5.23 0.62
CA ALA A 21 -2.75 6.44 0.05
C ALA A 21 -1.40 6.14 -0.61
N ILE A 22 -1.14 6.75 -1.76
CA ILE A 22 0.13 6.67 -2.47
C ILE A 22 0.68 8.07 -2.69
N GLY A 23 1.89 8.32 -2.17
CA GLY A 23 2.69 9.51 -2.43
C GLY A 23 3.69 9.24 -3.55
N LEU A 24 3.65 10.04 -4.62
CA LEU A 24 4.53 9.95 -5.79
C LEU A 24 5.37 11.23 -5.97
N ASP A 25 4.88 12.36 -5.48
CA ASP A 25 5.54 13.65 -5.56
C ASP A 25 6.17 14.02 -4.20
N PRO A 26 7.52 14.11 -4.09
CA PRO A 26 8.18 14.46 -2.85
C PRO A 26 7.89 15.88 -2.36
N ASP A 27 7.39 16.78 -3.22
CA ASP A 27 7.08 18.16 -2.87
C ASP A 27 5.65 18.33 -2.31
N LYS A 28 4.84 17.27 -2.32
CA LYS A 28 3.47 17.29 -1.80
C LYS A 28 3.38 16.76 -0.38
N THR A 29 2.55 17.43 0.42
CA THR A 29 2.20 16.99 1.78
C THR A 29 0.93 16.13 1.83
N VAL A 30 0.35 15.83 0.66
CA VAL A 30 -0.88 15.04 0.50
C VAL A 30 -0.65 13.96 -0.55
N PRO A 31 -1.34 12.80 -0.46
CA PRO A 31 -1.25 11.74 -1.45
C PRO A 31 -1.58 12.21 -2.87
N ASP A 32 -0.93 11.60 -3.85
CA ASP A 32 -1.25 11.78 -5.26
C ASP A 32 -2.41 10.90 -5.71
N LEU A 33 -2.49 9.69 -5.14
CA LEU A 33 -3.45 8.67 -5.50
C LEU A 33 -3.98 7.97 -4.25
N TYR A 34 -5.21 7.51 -4.38
CA TYR A 34 -5.91 6.74 -3.38
C TYR A 34 -6.45 5.47 -3.99
N GLY A 35 -6.45 4.40 -3.20
CA GLY A 35 -7.06 3.12 -3.52
C GLY A 35 -7.82 2.58 -2.31
N ALA A 36 -8.46 1.43 -2.48
CA ALA A 36 -9.10 0.72 -1.37
C ALA A 36 -8.54 -0.70 -1.28
N ILE A 37 -8.27 -1.18 -0.07
CA ILE A 37 -7.78 -2.53 0.22
C ILE A 37 -8.76 -3.22 1.16
N HIS A 38 -9.07 -4.49 0.88
CA HIS A 38 -9.92 -5.32 1.72
C HIS A 38 -9.14 -5.85 2.94
N GLU A 39 -9.72 -5.75 4.14
CA GLU A 39 -9.06 -6.17 5.40
C GLU A 39 -9.35 -7.64 5.74
N GLY A 40 -10.48 -8.19 5.29
CA GLY A 40 -10.87 -9.59 5.55
C GLY A 40 -10.26 -10.64 4.59
N GLU A 41 -9.64 -10.18 3.50
CA GLU A 41 -8.88 -11.00 2.55
C GLU A 41 -7.53 -10.32 2.41
N PRO A 42 -6.42 -10.96 2.79
CA PRO A 42 -5.14 -10.27 2.97
C PRO A 42 -4.74 -9.51 1.70
N ASP A 43 -4.78 -8.18 1.84
CA ASP A 43 -4.25 -7.16 0.95
C ASP A 43 -4.81 -7.20 -0.49
N VAL A 44 -6.09 -7.54 -0.62
CA VAL A 44 -6.79 -7.51 -1.92
C VAL A 44 -7.25 -6.08 -2.23
N PRO A 45 -6.68 -5.41 -3.26
CA PRO A 45 -7.14 -4.09 -3.65
C PRO A 45 -8.50 -4.15 -4.35
N LEU A 46 -9.20 -3.02 -4.40
CA LEU A 46 -10.41 -2.87 -5.21
C LEU A 46 -10.05 -3.03 -6.69
N MET A 47 -10.74 -3.96 -7.37
CA MET A 47 -10.49 -4.29 -8.77
C MET A 47 -11.71 -4.02 -9.64
N VAL A 48 -11.50 -3.53 -10.87
CA VAL A 48 -12.52 -3.39 -11.91
C VAL A 48 -11.97 -3.94 -13.21
N ASP A 49 -12.69 -4.89 -13.82
CA ASP A 49 -12.28 -5.53 -15.08
C ASP A 49 -10.85 -6.11 -15.03
N GLY A 50 -10.47 -6.66 -13.87
CA GLY A 50 -9.13 -7.23 -13.63
C GLY A 50 -8.02 -6.19 -13.42
N ARG A 51 -8.36 -4.91 -13.21
CA ARG A 51 -7.39 -3.82 -12.98
C ARG A 51 -7.57 -3.20 -11.61
N ILE A 52 -6.46 -2.79 -11.00
CA ILE A 52 -6.43 -2.10 -9.70
C ILE A 52 -7.08 -0.72 -9.86
N VAL A 53 -8.01 -0.38 -8.98
CA VAL A 53 -8.67 0.92 -9.00
C VAL A 53 -7.87 1.92 -8.17
N PHE A 54 -7.47 3.02 -8.82
CA PHE A 54 -6.99 4.23 -8.16
C PHE A 54 -7.88 5.42 -8.49
N PHE A 55 -7.94 6.38 -7.58
CA PHE A 55 -8.71 7.63 -7.70
C PHE A 55 -7.95 8.75 -6.99
N THR A 56 -8.19 10.00 -7.36
CA THR A 56 -7.50 11.18 -6.78
C THR A 56 -8.30 11.87 -5.69
N ASP A 57 -9.63 11.73 -5.71
CA ASP A 57 -10.52 12.27 -4.68
C ASP A 57 -10.88 11.16 -3.68
N PRO A 58 -10.33 11.17 -2.46
CA PRO A 58 -10.56 10.11 -1.49
C PRO A 58 -12.02 10.07 -1.02
N GLY A 59 -12.80 11.15 -1.20
CA GLY A 59 -14.23 11.20 -0.91
C GLY A 59 -15.07 10.25 -1.79
N ARG A 60 -14.52 9.78 -2.92
CA ARG A 60 -15.19 8.84 -3.84
C ARG A 60 -15.06 7.38 -3.44
N ALA A 61 -14.21 7.05 -2.48
CA ALA A 61 -13.93 5.66 -2.10
C ALA A 61 -15.21 4.88 -1.75
N ALA A 62 -16.09 5.44 -0.92
CA ALA A 62 -17.33 4.78 -0.51
C ALA A 62 -18.28 4.51 -1.69
N GLU A 63 -18.30 5.39 -2.69
CA GLU A 63 -19.07 5.18 -3.92
C GLU A 63 -18.47 4.03 -4.75
N LEU A 64 -17.17 4.10 -5.03
CA LEU A 64 -16.46 3.14 -5.87
C LEU A 64 -16.51 1.73 -5.27
N ILE A 65 -16.35 1.61 -3.95
CA ILE A 65 -16.43 0.33 -3.24
C ILE A 65 -17.84 -0.26 -3.33
N ARG A 66 -18.90 0.54 -3.17
CA ARG A 66 -20.28 0.05 -3.36
C ARG A 66 -20.55 -0.41 -4.80
N GLN A 67 -19.96 0.27 -5.78
CA GLN A 67 -20.15 -0.06 -7.19
C GLN A 67 -19.37 -1.31 -7.63
N HIS A 68 -18.19 -1.55 -7.06
CA HIS A 68 -17.24 -2.51 -7.59
C HIS A 68 -16.74 -3.57 -6.58
N GLY A 69 -16.75 -3.26 -5.29
CA GLY A 69 -16.18 -4.09 -4.21
C GLY A 69 -17.22 -4.79 -3.32
N GLY A 70 -18.51 -4.54 -3.51
CA GLY A 70 -19.59 -5.20 -2.77
C GLY A 70 -20.03 -4.43 -1.53
N THR A 71 -20.31 -5.15 -0.43
CA THR A 71 -21.00 -4.58 0.74
C THR A 71 -20.05 -3.80 1.64
N TRP A 72 -20.30 -2.50 1.77
CA TRP A 72 -19.68 -1.63 2.76
C TRP A 72 -20.22 -1.95 4.16
N ALA A 73 -19.41 -2.61 5.00
CA ALA A 73 -19.69 -2.69 6.44
C ALA A 73 -19.48 -1.30 7.03
N THR A 74 -20.59 -0.66 7.38
CA THR A 74 -20.67 0.74 7.76
C THR A 74 -19.85 1.06 9.01
N ASP A 75 -18.73 1.73 8.78
CA ASP A 75 -18.30 2.93 9.50
C ASP A 75 -17.80 3.93 8.43
N PRO A 76 -17.85 5.25 8.59
CA PRO A 76 -17.28 6.14 7.59
C PRO A 76 -15.77 5.89 7.55
N MET A 77 -15.23 5.62 6.37
CA MET A 77 -13.79 5.65 6.18
C MET A 77 -13.31 7.01 6.65
N GLU A 78 -12.33 7.07 7.55
CA GLU A 78 -11.67 8.33 7.85
C GLU A 78 -10.86 8.73 6.61
N VAL A 79 -11.54 9.36 5.65
CA VAL A 79 -10.97 9.83 4.37
C VAL A 79 -9.75 10.73 4.61
N ASP A 80 -9.78 11.45 5.73
CA ASP A 80 -8.74 12.38 6.17
C ASP A 80 -7.55 11.69 6.86
N LYS A 81 -7.66 10.39 7.17
CA LYS A 81 -6.58 9.58 7.78
C LYS A 81 -6.43 8.25 7.04
N PRO A 82 -5.67 8.22 5.92
CA PRO A 82 -5.41 6.98 5.23
C PRO A 82 -4.77 5.97 6.18
N THR A 83 -5.35 4.78 6.24
CA THR A 83 -4.93 3.75 7.18
C THR A 83 -3.70 3.00 6.69
N LEU A 84 -3.37 3.11 5.40
CA LEU A 84 -2.17 2.59 4.77
C LEU A 84 -1.56 3.71 3.92
N TRP A 85 -0.28 4.01 4.14
CA TRP A 85 0.45 5.03 3.40
C TRP A 85 1.67 4.42 2.71
N CYS A 86 1.70 4.51 1.39
CA CYS A 86 2.83 4.10 0.56
C CYS A 86 3.50 5.35 -0.01
N ASP A 87 4.54 5.83 0.68
CA ASP A 87 5.34 6.96 0.20
C ASP A 87 6.44 6.49 -0.75
N VAL A 88 6.11 6.38 -2.04
CA VAL A 88 7.07 5.94 -3.05
C VAL A 88 8.20 6.95 -3.19
N ALA A 89 7.88 8.25 -3.15
CA ALA A 89 8.87 9.31 -3.32
C ALA A 89 9.90 9.31 -2.18
N GLN A 90 9.44 9.26 -0.93
CA GLN A 90 10.29 9.16 0.25
C GLN A 90 11.09 7.86 0.26
N ALA A 91 10.47 6.72 -0.10
CA ALA A 91 11.19 5.45 -0.16
C ALA A 91 12.32 5.48 -1.19
N LEU A 92 12.07 6.01 -2.40
CA LEU A 92 13.10 6.18 -3.43
C LEU A 92 14.20 7.15 -3.00
N HIS A 93 13.84 8.23 -2.32
CA HIS A 93 14.81 9.17 -1.76
C HIS A 93 15.75 8.47 -0.78
N HIS A 94 15.21 7.73 0.19
CA HIS A 94 16.01 7.03 1.21
C HIS A 94 16.92 5.97 0.62
N LEU A 95 16.42 5.21 -0.35
CA LEU A 95 17.21 4.20 -1.07
C LEU A 95 18.35 4.83 -1.88
N SER A 96 18.11 5.99 -2.50
CA SER A 96 19.07 6.67 -3.36
C SER A 96 20.09 7.54 -2.61
N ALA A 97 19.68 8.13 -1.48
CA ALA A 97 20.50 9.04 -0.67
C ALA A 97 21.40 8.29 0.33
N GLY A 98 21.33 6.96 0.41
CA GLY A 98 22.17 6.15 1.30
C GLY A 98 21.67 6.11 2.75
N GLY A 99 20.37 6.22 2.98
CA GLY A 99 19.77 6.02 4.29
C GLY A 99 19.90 7.24 5.22
N ILE A 100 18.86 8.06 5.24
CA ILE A 100 18.46 8.75 6.46
C ILE A 100 17.45 7.83 7.15
N ASP A 101 17.59 7.69 8.47
CA ASP A 101 17.08 6.61 9.33
C ASP A 101 15.54 6.50 9.38
N ASP A 102 14.94 6.00 8.28
CA ASP A 102 13.50 5.76 8.16
C ASP A 102 13.21 4.45 7.41
N SER A 103 13.71 3.35 7.99
CA SER A 103 13.47 2.00 7.47
C SER A 103 11.99 1.63 7.42
N ALA A 104 11.16 2.25 8.25
CA ALA A 104 9.72 1.96 8.33
C ALA A 104 9.01 2.38 7.04
N SER A 105 9.20 3.64 6.59
CA SER A 105 8.58 4.11 5.34
C SER A 105 9.01 3.32 4.11
N VAL A 106 10.27 2.89 4.04
CA VAL A 106 10.75 2.04 2.94
C VAL A 106 10.08 0.67 2.95
N VAL A 107 9.98 0.03 4.13
CA VAL A 107 9.31 -1.28 4.26
C VAL A 107 7.84 -1.19 3.93
N ASP A 108 7.14 -0.18 4.46
CA ASP A 108 5.72 0.01 4.22
C ASP A 108 5.44 0.19 2.73
N ALA A 109 6.23 1.03 2.05
CA ALA A 109 6.13 1.21 0.61
C ALA A 109 6.42 -0.08 -0.17
N VAL A 110 7.48 -0.83 0.20
CA VAL A 110 7.84 -2.09 -0.46
C VAL A 110 6.76 -3.16 -0.29
N ASN A 111 6.21 -3.31 0.92
CA ASN A 111 5.15 -4.29 1.21
C ASN A 111 3.89 -3.97 0.40
N VAL A 112 3.41 -2.72 0.44
CA VAL A 112 2.26 -2.29 -0.35
C VAL A 112 2.50 -2.54 -1.85
N LEU A 113 3.67 -2.18 -2.37
CA LEU A 113 4.00 -2.41 -3.78
C LEU A 113 4.02 -3.90 -4.15
N LEU A 114 4.54 -4.77 -3.28
CA LEU A 114 4.54 -6.22 -3.49
C LEU A 114 3.11 -6.78 -3.54
N ASP A 115 2.25 -6.34 -2.64
CA ASP A 115 0.85 -6.77 -2.59
C ASP A 115 0.06 -6.31 -3.82
N LEU A 116 0.27 -5.06 -4.26
CA LEU A 116 -0.34 -4.54 -5.49
C LEU A 116 0.17 -5.28 -6.74
N VAL A 117 1.47 -5.56 -6.84
CA VAL A 117 2.02 -6.36 -7.95
C VAL A 117 1.41 -7.76 -7.95
N LYS A 118 1.30 -8.40 -6.78
CA LYS A 118 0.69 -9.72 -6.64
C LYS A 118 -0.78 -9.69 -7.08
N ALA A 119 -1.54 -8.69 -6.63
CA ALA A 119 -2.95 -8.51 -6.99
C ALA A 119 -3.16 -8.28 -8.49
N SER A 120 -2.22 -7.60 -9.16
CA SER A 120 -2.27 -7.42 -10.62
C SER A 120 -2.06 -8.71 -11.42
N GLY A 121 -1.63 -9.80 -10.78
CA GLY A 121 -1.23 -11.03 -11.46
C GLY A 121 0.08 -10.92 -12.25
N THR A 122 0.80 -9.80 -12.16
CA THR A 122 2.05 -9.58 -12.88
C THR A 122 3.17 -10.40 -12.27
N LYS A 123 3.80 -11.24 -13.09
CA LYS A 123 4.98 -11.99 -12.65
C LYS A 123 6.20 -11.07 -12.55
N MET A 124 6.66 -10.84 -11.32
CA MET A 124 7.89 -10.11 -11.07
C MET A 124 9.12 -10.90 -11.51
N VAL A 125 10.15 -10.20 -12.00
CA VAL A 125 11.46 -10.78 -12.30
C VAL A 125 12.15 -11.22 -11.00
N ASP A 126 12.75 -12.41 -10.99
CA ASP A 126 13.28 -13.03 -9.78
C ASP A 126 14.36 -12.21 -9.07
N SER A 127 15.22 -11.51 -9.82
CA SER A 127 16.26 -10.64 -9.24
C SER A 127 15.64 -9.49 -8.43
N ARG A 128 14.65 -8.80 -8.98
CA ARG A 128 13.91 -7.72 -8.30
C ARG A 128 13.16 -8.22 -7.07
N ARG A 129 12.50 -9.38 -7.20
CA ARG A 129 11.77 -10.00 -6.08
C ARG A 129 12.71 -10.31 -4.92
N ARG A 130 13.89 -10.88 -5.20
CA ARG A 130 14.90 -11.17 -4.18
C ARG A 130 15.43 -9.90 -3.51
N ALA A 131 15.69 -8.85 -4.28
CA ALA A 131 16.15 -7.57 -3.73
C ALA A 131 15.12 -6.99 -2.75
N LEU A 132 13.85 -6.92 -3.15
CA LEU A 132 12.75 -6.39 -2.32
C LEU A 132 12.50 -7.22 -1.05
N HIS A 133 12.54 -8.55 -1.14
CA HIS A 133 12.43 -9.39 0.06
C HIS A 133 13.63 -9.24 0.98
N SER A 134 14.84 -9.12 0.43
CA SER A 134 16.05 -9.00 1.24
C SER A 134 16.05 -7.73 2.09
N ILE A 135 15.57 -6.61 1.53
CA ILE A 135 15.42 -5.37 2.31
C ILE A 135 14.26 -5.45 3.31
N ALA A 136 13.12 -6.05 2.94
CA ALA A 136 11.99 -6.21 3.86
C ALA A 136 12.36 -7.09 5.07
N ASP A 137 13.06 -8.21 4.83
CA ASP A 137 13.55 -9.13 5.85
C ASP A 137 14.60 -8.46 6.75
N TYR A 138 15.53 -7.71 6.15
CA TYR A 138 16.52 -6.95 6.92
C TYR A 138 15.84 -5.92 7.81
N CYS A 139 14.95 -5.09 7.27
CA CYS A 139 14.30 -4.03 8.02
C CYS A 139 13.32 -4.55 9.09
N THR A 140 12.80 -5.77 8.92
CA THR A 140 12.03 -6.49 9.95
C THR A 140 12.92 -6.88 11.15
N THR A 141 14.19 -7.19 10.92
CA THR A 141 15.14 -7.64 11.95
C THR A 141 16.05 -6.55 12.51
N SER A 142 16.33 -5.52 11.71
CA SER A 142 17.22 -4.40 12.00
C SER A 142 16.64 -3.13 11.39
N LYS A 143 16.30 -2.14 12.21
CA LYS A 143 15.74 -0.86 11.74
C LYS A 143 16.77 0.10 11.12
N ASN A 144 18.01 -0.36 10.89
CA ASN A 144 19.09 0.48 10.38
C ASN A 144 19.29 0.25 8.88
N LEU A 145 18.50 0.96 8.06
CA LEU A 145 18.57 0.87 6.60
C LEU A 145 19.94 1.34 6.06
N THR A 146 20.54 2.37 6.66
CA THR A 146 21.86 2.89 6.27
C THR A 146 22.91 1.79 6.32
N LYS A 147 22.96 1.04 7.42
CA LYS A 147 23.88 -0.08 7.61
C LYS A 147 23.67 -1.19 6.58
N TYR A 148 22.42 -1.51 6.24
CA TYR A 148 22.14 -2.46 5.17
C TYR A 148 22.73 -1.99 3.84
N LEU A 149 22.47 -0.73 3.46
CA LEU A 149 22.94 -0.14 2.22
C LEU A 149 24.48 -0.08 2.15
N GLU A 150 25.14 0.22 3.27
CA GLU A 150 26.61 0.16 3.40
C GLU A 150 27.16 -1.26 3.22
N GLU A 151 26.49 -2.27 3.78
CA GLU A 151 26.90 -3.68 3.69
C GLU A 151 26.73 -4.26 2.27
N VAL A 152 25.67 -3.88 1.56
CA VAL A 152 25.39 -4.38 0.20
C VAL A 152 26.05 -3.55 -0.91
N GLY A 153 26.40 -2.30 -0.63
CA GLY A 153 27.08 -1.38 -1.54
C GLY A 153 26.20 -0.80 -2.66
N ASP A 154 26.78 0.12 -3.44
CA ASP A 154 26.08 0.94 -4.45
C ASP A 154 25.31 0.14 -5.51
N HIS A 155 25.86 -1.01 -5.94
CA HIS A 155 25.21 -1.82 -6.98
C HIS A 155 23.85 -2.33 -6.50
N SER A 156 23.78 -2.85 -5.27
CA SER A 156 22.54 -3.37 -4.70
C SER A 156 21.56 -2.28 -4.30
N SER A 157 22.04 -1.10 -3.88
CA SER A 157 21.17 0.09 -3.71
C SER A 157 20.47 0.45 -5.02
N ARG A 158 21.20 0.48 -6.14
CA ARG A 158 20.62 0.74 -7.46
C ARG A 158 19.61 -0.34 -7.89
N GLU A 159 19.91 -1.61 -7.62
CA GLU A 159 18.98 -2.71 -7.89
C GLU A 159 17.66 -2.57 -7.10
N LEU A 160 17.72 -2.07 -5.86
CA LEU A 160 16.53 -1.80 -5.04
C LEU A 160 15.69 -0.67 -5.62
N VAL A 161 16.33 0.45 -6.01
CA VAL A 161 15.66 1.56 -6.70
C VAL A 161 14.99 1.06 -7.98
N ASP A 162 15.71 0.29 -8.80
CA ASP A 162 15.18 -0.28 -10.04
C ASP A 162 14.03 -1.26 -9.78
N ALA A 163 14.05 -1.99 -8.66
CA ALA A 163 12.98 -2.90 -8.26
C ALA A 163 11.72 -2.13 -7.84
N VAL A 164 11.86 -1.06 -7.03
CA VAL A 164 10.74 -0.19 -6.62
C VAL A 164 10.11 0.47 -7.84
N LEU A 165 10.92 1.08 -8.73
CA LEU A 165 10.43 1.70 -9.96
C LEU A 165 9.73 0.70 -10.87
N TRP A 166 10.22 -0.54 -10.94
CA TRP A 166 9.55 -1.58 -11.69
C TRP A 166 8.18 -1.94 -11.10
N CYS A 167 8.06 -2.04 -9.78
CA CYS A 167 6.78 -2.27 -9.11
C CYS A 167 5.79 -1.16 -9.42
N VAL A 168 6.20 0.11 -9.31
CA VAL A 168 5.38 1.27 -9.66
C VAL A 168 4.89 1.16 -11.11
N GLY A 169 5.79 0.90 -12.05
CA GLY A 169 5.43 0.71 -13.45
C GLY A 169 4.43 -0.44 -13.65
N ALA A 170 4.68 -1.60 -13.04
CA ALA A 170 3.82 -2.77 -13.12
C ALA A 170 2.42 -2.51 -12.54
N VAL A 171 2.33 -1.80 -11.42
CA VAL A 171 1.06 -1.39 -10.80
C VAL A 171 0.33 -0.44 -11.74
N VAL A 172 0.98 0.64 -12.18
CA VAL A 172 0.36 1.67 -13.03
C VAL A 172 -0.21 1.08 -14.33
N VAL A 173 0.53 0.21 -15.03
CA VAL A 173 0.06 -0.37 -16.31
C VAL A 173 -1.11 -1.34 -16.12
N ASN A 174 -1.27 -1.92 -14.93
CA ASN A 174 -2.39 -2.81 -14.58
C ASN A 174 -3.47 -2.08 -13.78
N SER A 175 -3.44 -0.75 -13.76
CA SER A 175 -4.41 0.06 -13.03
C SER A 175 -5.45 0.68 -13.95
N ARG A 176 -6.55 1.09 -13.32
CA ARG A 176 -7.59 1.93 -13.87
C ARG A 176 -7.75 3.13 -12.94
N PHE A 177 -7.61 4.33 -13.50
CA PHE A 177 -7.81 5.58 -12.79
C PHE A 177 -9.25 6.02 -12.98
N LEU A 178 -9.98 6.19 -11.88
CA LEU A 178 -11.41 6.48 -11.86
C LEU A 178 -11.74 7.81 -11.21
#